data_AF-A0A6J8DKK6-F1
#
_entry.id   AF-A0A6J8DKK6-F1
#
_cell.length_a   1.000
_cell.length_b   1.000
_cell.length_c   1.000
_cell.angle_alpha   90.00
_cell.angle_beta   90.00
_cell.angle_gamma   90.00
#
_symmetry.space_group_name_H-M   'P 1'
#
loop_
_entity.id
_entity.type
_entity.pdbx_description
1 polymer ?
#
loop_
_entity_poly.entity_id
_entity_poly.type
_entity_poly.pdbx_seq_one_letter_code
_entity_poly.pdbx_strand_id
1 'polypeptide(L)'
;MSTDKLHELIQSIKEGKLQANGSTNRYMGLWRPERLSYDSPVVHYQSEWRFESYRRKLEDKIQKLFKSHAGLKHLEFKPLLFINSKNPEDPEIKELQQRLMKRATEHPRWGEEMPSAWIPLDLQLTMKVEEGTNVISREQLRSLNSKNESMSLSEKQIETFLEVQHSLGKLLYFNVENLRDYVIISPAYLVEVLRSLVTEKQFWPKTGRFLRILKTLQKTGFMDKEDIYHLWEQEKFVHILPYRKYMVEMLVHLDVIIAPRTSFELSSSPLKDVSRFLVPCMITRTNDTKYLEKVRLSNTSIVMAYKFIEEVIPPALLYRFLGSFITMWHVKNYKEKNRETIMLFSDLTVVQVDQSHDIAVQVKGNRVVVSLVHALKKRTLFQL
;
A
#
# COMPACT_ATOMS: atom_id res chain seq x y z
N MET A 1 31.73 -24.49 -9.88
CA MET A 1 32.52 -23.32 -10.36
C MET A 1 33.63 -23.11 -9.35
N SER A 2 34.92 -23.14 -9.73
CA SER A 2 36.00 -22.96 -8.75
C SER A 2 35.98 -21.53 -8.20
N THR A 3 36.36 -21.39 -6.93
CA THR A 3 36.46 -20.12 -6.18
C THR A 3 37.25 -19.05 -6.91
N ASP A 4 38.23 -19.45 -7.72
CA ASP A 4 39.09 -18.54 -8.49
C ASP A 4 38.31 -17.81 -9.60
N LYS A 5 37.36 -18.49 -10.26
CA LYS A 5 36.50 -17.87 -11.28
C LYS A 5 35.48 -16.90 -10.69
N LEU A 6 35.08 -17.10 -9.44
CA LEU A 6 34.19 -16.18 -8.72
C LEU A 6 34.94 -14.90 -8.35
N HIS A 7 36.22 -15.02 -7.99
CA HIS A 7 37.06 -13.88 -7.63
C HIS A 7 37.41 -13.00 -8.84
N GLU A 8 37.69 -13.61 -10.00
CA GLU A 8 37.86 -12.87 -11.26
C GLU A 8 36.59 -12.14 -11.71
N LEU A 9 35.41 -12.76 -11.54
CA LEU A 9 34.13 -12.14 -11.88
C LEU A 9 33.83 -10.92 -11.00
N ILE A 10 34.10 -11.03 -9.70
CA ILE A 10 33.93 -9.93 -8.73
C ILE A 10 34.90 -8.79 -9.03
N GLN A 11 36.14 -9.08 -9.47
CA GLN A 11 37.06 -8.02 -9.87
C GLN A 11 36.69 -7.35 -11.19
N SER A 12 36.21 -8.11 -12.17
CA SER A 12 35.76 -7.54 -13.45
C SER A 12 34.53 -6.61 -13.30
N ILE A 13 33.68 -6.88 -12.29
CA ILE A 13 32.55 -6.01 -11.89
C ILE A 13 33.04 -4.75 -11.16
N LYS A 14 34.03 -4.86 -10.27
CA LYS A 14 34.63 -3.70 -9.57
C LYS A 14 35.36 -2.75 -10.52
N GLU A 15 35.95 -3.27 -11.60
CA GLU A 15 36.68 -2.49 -12.60
C GLU A 15 35.79 -1.95 -13.74
N GLY A 16 34.48 -2.22 -13.74
CA GLY A 16 33.55 -1.68 -14.73
C GLY A 16 33.77 -2.17 -16.17
N LYS A 17 34.45 -3.31 -16.35
CA LYS A 17 34.87 -3.83 -17.67
C LYS A 17 33.84 -4.73 -18.37
N LEU A 18 32.73 -5.06 -17.71
CA LEU A 18 31.63 -5.82 -18.31
C LEU A 18 30.49 -4.90 -18.75
N GLN A 19 30.41 -4.64 -20.05
CA GLN A 19 29.19 -4.11 -20.67
C GLN A 19 28.13 -5.21 -20.69
N ALA A 20 26.98 -4.94 -20.08
CA ALA A 20 25.81 -5.81 -20.10
C ALA A 20 25.24 -5.88 -21.53
N ASN A 21 25.69 -6.87 -22.30
CA ASN A 21 25.02 -7.27 -23.53
C ASN A 21 23.76 -8.06 -23.19
N GLY A 22 22.60 -7.51 -23.51
CA GLY A 22 21.41 -8.30 -23.83
C GLY A 22 20.21 -8.19 -22.87
N SER A 23 19.10 -7.75 -23.46
CA SER A 23 17.69 -7.94 -23.05
C SER A 23 17.14 -7.22 -21.81
N THR A 24 17.16 -5.88 -21.80
CA THR A 24 16.19 -5.06 -21.02
C THR A 24 15.02 -4.51 -21.85
N ASN A 25 14.89 -4.92 -23.11
CA ASN A 25 13.74 -4.58 -23.95
C ASN A 25 12.61 -5.60 -23.80
N ARG A 26 11.89 -5.58 -22.67
CA ARG A 26 10.52 -6.17 -22.62
C ARG A 26 9.64 -5.73 -21.44
N TYR A 27 9.77 -4.50 -20.92
CA TYR A 27 8.78 -3.92 -19.99
C TYR A 27 8.43 -2.44 -20.24
N MET A 28 8.66 -1.93 -21.46
CA MET A 28 8.13 -0.61 -21.91
C MET A 28 6.90 -0.75 -22.82
N GLY A 29 5.96 -1.61 -22.46
CA GLY A 29 4.63 -1.62 -23.04
C GLY A 29 3.63 -1.10 -22.01
N LEU A 30 2.90 -0.02 -22.33
CA LEU A 30 1.82 0.63 -21.57
C LEU A 30 2.17 1.91 -20.78
N TRP A 31 3.15 2.70 -21.24
CA TRP A 31 3.08 4.16 -21.11
C TRP A 31 2.86 4.75 -22.51
N ARG A 32 1.59 5.04 -22.85
CA ARG A 32 1.28 5.99 -23.93
C ARG A 32 1.25 7.37 -23.28
N PRO A 33 2.21 8.28 -23.54
CA PRO A 33 1.96 9.68 -23.27
C PRO A 33 0.88 10.11 -24.26
N GLU A 34 -0.31 10.44 -23.76
CA GLU A 34 -1.22 11.29 -24.52
C GLU A 34 -0.41 12.52 -24.96
N ARG A 35 -0.47 12.83 -26.26
CA ARG A 35 0.16 14.03 -26.83
C ARG A 35 -0.50 15.25 -26.20
N LEU A 36 0.01 15.67 -25.06
CA LEU A 36 -0.11 17.05 -24.62
C LEU A 36 0.93 17.82 -25.42
N SER A 37 0.50 18.50 -26.48
CA SER A 37 1.30 19.55 -27.12
C SER A 37 1.45 20.71 -26.14
N TYR A 38 2.38 20.56 -25.21
CA TYR A 38 2.99 21.71 -24.58
C TYR A 38 4.20 22.06 -25.44
N ASP A 39 4.00 23.00 -26.35
CA ASP A 39 5.09 23.87 -26.81
C ASP A 39 5.57 24.67 -25.60
N SER A 40 6.35 24.02 -24.74
CA SER A 40 7.23 24.71 -23.81
C SER A 40 8.52 24.98 -24.55
N PRO A 41 8.97 26.25 -24.61
CA PRO A 41 10.16 26.61 -25.36
C PRO A 41 11.33 25.79 -24.84
N VAL A 42 12.05 25.18 -25.76
CA VAL A 42 13.42 24.70 -25.54
C VAL A 42 14.15 25.82 -24.83
N VAL A 43 14.43 25.64 -23.54
CA VAL A 43 15.17 26.62 -22.75
C VAL A 43 16.58 26.61 -23.31
N HIS A 44 16.81 27.48 -24.29
CA HIS A 44 18.14 27.85 -24.72
C HIS A 44 18.92 28.28 -23.47
N TYR A 45 20.11 27.71 -23.31
CA TYR A 45 21.12 28.03 -22.31
C TYR A 45 21.25 29.56 -22.10
N GLN A 46 20.44 30.12 -21.21
CA GLN A 46 20.52 31.50 -20.76
C GLN A 46 20.96 31.49 -19.28
N SER A 47 22.28 31.60 -19.11
CA SER A 47 23.05 31.79 -17.86
C SER A 47 22.87 30.70 -16.79
N GLU A 48 23.88 29.85 -16.61
CA GLU A 48 24.00 28.90 -15.49
C GLU A 48 23.67 29.54 -14.13
N TRP A 49 24.00 30.83 -13.96
CA TRP A 49 23.68 31.61 -12.77
C TRP A 49 22.17 31.69 -12.45
N ARG A 50 21.30 31.83 -13.46
CA ARG A 50 19.83 31.84 -13.23
C ARG A 50 19.32 30.47 -12.81
N PHE A 51 19.88 29.41 -13.40
CA PHE A 51 19.50 28.04 -13.10
C PHE A 51 19.91 27.63 -11.68
N GLU A 52 21.13 27.97 -11.30
CA GLU A 52 21.65 27.73 -9.96
C GLU A 52 20.94 28.60 -8.89
N SER A 53 20.59 29.85 -9.22
CA SER A 53 19.74 30.69 -8.37
C SER A 53 18.34 30.07 -8.17
N TYR A 54 17.76 29.49 -9.22
CA TYR A 54 16.47 28.82 -9.15
C TYR A 54 16.54 27.53 -8.32
N ARG A 55 17.61 26.73 -8.50
CA ARG A 55 17.92 25.56 -7.68
C ARG A 55 17.88 25.88 -6.20
N ARG A 56 18.68 26.86 -5.77
CA ARG A 56 18.76 27.29 -4.36
C ARG A 56 17.41 27.77 -3.82
N LYS A 57 16.64 28.51 -4.62
CA LYS A 57 15.29 28.94 -4.22
C LYS A 57 14.35 27.75 -3.96
N LEU A 58 14.44 26.68 -4.76
CA LEU A 58 13.64 25.46 -4.54
C LEU A 58 14.13 24.68 -3.32
N GLU A 59 15.44 24.54 -3.14
CA GLU A 59 16.03 23.93 -1.95
C GLU A 59 15.59 24.66 -0.67
N ASP A 60 15.60 25.99 -0.67
CA ASP A 60 15.12 26.79 0.46
C ASP A 60 13.64 26.58 0.74
N LYS A 61 12.81 26.43 -0.31
CA LYS A 61 11.39 26.11 -0.16
C LYS A 61 11.20 24.73 0.46
N ILE A 62 11.90 23.71 -0.03
CA ILE A 62 11.83 22.35 0.53
C ILE A 62 12.31 22.37 1.99
N GLN A 63 13.44 23.03 2.27
CA GLN A 63 13.97 23.19 3.62
C GLN A 63 12.97 23.86 4.56
N LYS A 64 12.26 24.90 4.10
CA LYS A 64 11.22 25.58 4.89
C LYS A 64 10.00 24.69 5.13
N LEU A 65 9.54 23.97 4.12
CA LEU A 65 8.40 23.06 4.21
C LEU A 65 8.66 21.92 5.21
N PHE A 66 9.87 21.38 5.22
CA PHE A 66 10.24 20.25 6.08
C PHE A 66 10.96 20.67 7.36
N LYS A 67 11.12 21.98 7.65
CA LYS A 67 11.93 22.47 8.79
C LYS A 67 11.54 21.84 10.13
N SER A 68 10.24 21.62 10.35
CA SER A 68 9.66 21.02 11.56
C SER A 68 9.26 19.56 11.38
N HIS A 69 9.46 18.96 10.20
CA HIS A 69 8.98 17.62 9.89
C HIS A 69 10.09 16.59 10.13
N ALA A 70 9.83 15.53 10.90
CA ALA A 70 10.84 14.52 11.21
C ALA A 70 11.42 13.83 9.95
N GLY A 71 10.64 13.81 8.86
CA GLY A 71 11.06 13.32 7.55
C GLY A 71 12.21 14.10 6.91
N LEU A 72 12.53 15.31 7.37
CA LEU A 72 13.64 16.10 6.82
C LEU A 72 14.97 15.33 6.82
N LYS A 73 15.23 14.53 7.87
CA LYS A 73 16.43 13.70 7.99
C LYS A 73 16.55 12.62 6.92
N HIS A 74 15.44 12.29 6.25
CA HIS A 74 15.36 11.31 5.18
C HIS A 74 15.37 11.94 3.79
N LEU A 75 15.37 13.27 3.69
CA LEU A 75 15.39 13.97 2.41
C LEU A 75 16.81 14.36 2.02
N GLU A 76 17.31 13.77 0.93
CA GLU A 76 18.55 14.17 0.28
C GLU A 76 18.22 14.96 -0.98
N PHE A 77 18.12 16.28 -0.83
CA PHE A 77 17.72 17.19 -1.92
C PHE A 77 18.74 18.29 -2.16
N LYS A 78 19.94 18.22 -1.55
CA LYS A 78 20.99 19.24 -1.68
C LYS A 78 22.28 18.62 -2.23
N PRO A 79 22.77 19.07 -3.40
CA PRO A 79 22.04 19.86 -4.39
C PRO A 79 20.84 19.10 -4.98
N LEU A 80 19.82 19.85 -5.40
CA LEU A 80 18.69 19.35 -6.20
C LEU A 80 19.18 18.98 -7.60
N LEU A 81 18.88 17.77 -8.05
CA LEU A 81 19.22 17.32 -9.39
C LEU A 81 18.09 17.66 -10.39
N PHE A 82 18.44 18.34 -11.47
CA PHE A 82 17.62 18.69 -12.62
C PHE A 82 18.09 17.90 -13.84
N ILE A 83 17.43 16.75 -14.03
CA ILE A 83 17.78 15.79 -15.08
C ILE A 83 17.05 16.15 -16.38
N ASN A 84 17.81 16.25 -17.46
CA ASN A 84 17.30 16.30 -18.82
C ASN A 84 17.12 14.88 -19.37
N SER A 85 15.89 14.36 -19.33
CA SER A 85 15.55 13.03 -19.82
C SER A 85 15.79 12.80 -21.33
N LYS A 86 16.05 13.87 -22.09
CA LYS A 86 16.39 13.78 -23.53
C LYS A 86 17.90 13.68 -23.79
N ASN A 87 18.74 13.93 -22.78
CA ASN A 87 20.19 13.84 -22.89
C ASN A 87 20.71 12.62 -22.11
N PRO A 88 21.06 11.50 -22.77
CA PRO A 88 21.58 10.32 -22.07
C PRO A 88 22.94 10.57 -21.39
N GLU A 89 23.69 11.59 -21.83
CA GLU A 89 24.99 11.97 -21.26
C GLU A 89 24.89 13.14 -20.26
N ASP A 90 23.70 13.41 -19.74
CA ASP A 90 23.50 14.47 -18.74
C ASP A 90 24.40 14.21 -17.50
N PRO A 91 25.29 15.15 -17.14
CA PRO A 91 26.15 15.00 -15.97
C PRO A 91 25.36 14.78 -14.67
N GLU A 92 24.12 15.27 -14.57
CA GLU A 92 23.29 15.08 -13.39
C GLU A 92 22.75 13.64 -13.25
N ILE A 93 22.69 12.87 -14.35
CA ILE A 93 22.41 11.42 -14.30
C ILE A 93 23.60 10.69 -13.67
N LYS A 94 24.83 11.05 -14.04
CA LYS A 94 26.05 10.46 -13.46
C LYS A 94 26.15 10.80 -11.96
N GLU A 95 25.85 12.03 -11.59
CA GLU A 95 25.76 12.45 -10.18
C GLU A 95 24.69 11.65 -9.41
N LEU A 96 23.50 11.46 -9.99
CA LEU A 96 22.45 10.63 -9.38
C LEU A 96 22.93 9.20 -9.14
N GLN A 97 23.58 8.57 -10.14
CA GLN A 97 24.11 7.21 -10.02
C GLN A 97 25.16 7.09 -8.91
N GLN A 98 26.09 8.05 -8.82
CA GLN A 98 27.10 8.08 -7.78
C GLN A 98 26.48 8.20 -6.39
N ARG A 99 25.46 9.06 -6.21
CA ARG A 99 24.74 9.18 -4.94
C ARG A 99 23.98 7.94 -4.57
N LEU A 100 23.27 7.33 -5.52
CA LEU A 100 22.55 6.08 -5.28
C LEU A 100 23.53 4.97 -4.86
N MET A 101 24.69 4.86 -5.51
CA MET A 101 25.73 3.90 -5.14
C MET A 101 26.28 4.18 -3.73
N LYS A 102 26.58 5.45 -3.42
CA LYS A 102 27.02 5.85 -2.08
C LYS A 102 25.98 5.50 -1.02
N ARG A 103 24.70 5.81 -1.24
CA ARG A 103 23.62 5.48 -0.30
C ARG A 103 23.37 3.99 -0.15
N ALA A 104 23.46 3.22 -1.25
CA ALA A 104 23.34 1.77 -1.20
C ALA A 104 24.46 1.15 -0.35
N THR A 105 25.69 1.64 -0.50
CA THR A 105 26.87 1.15 0.24
C THR A 105 26.93 1.61 1.69
N GLU A 106 26.31 2.75 2.02
CA GLU A 106 26.12 3.23 3.41
C GLU A 106 25.00 2.49 4.17
N HIS A 107 24.18 1.69 3.47
CA HIS A 107 23.08 0.97 4.11
C HIS A 107 23.64 0.03 5.21
N PRO A 108 23.10 0.00 6.44
CA PRO A 108 23.66 -0.78 7.55
C PRO A 108 23.78 -2.28 7.27
N ARG A 109 22.94 -2.79 6.35
CA ARG A 109 22.92 -4.19 5.93
C ARG A 109 23.82 -4.49 4.74
N TRP A 110 24.51 -3.49 4.19
CA TRP A 110 25.42 -3.70 3.06
C TRP A 110 26.61 -4.55 3.50
N GLY A 111 26.90 -5.61 2.74
CA GLY A 111 27.95 -6.57 3.07
C GLY A 111 27.57 -7.60 4.13
N GLU A 112 26.31 -7.65 4.59
CA GLU A 112 25.83 -8.76 5.43
C GLU A 112 26.03 -10.10 4.72
N GLU A 113 26.64 -11.05 5.42
CA GLU A 113 26.83 -12.40 4.91
C GLU A 113 25.49 -13.13 4.82
N MET A 114 25.20 -13.69 3.64
CA MET A 114 24.02 -14.50 3.40
C MET A 114 24.41 -15.97 3.20
N PRO A 115 23.62 -16.94 3.68
CA PRO A 115 23.92 -18.35 3.47
C PRO A 115 24.02 -18.67 1.97
N SER A 116 25.15 -19.22 1.54
CA SER A 116 25.37 -19.59 0.13
C SER A 116 24.37 -20.64 -0.37
N ALA A 117 23.86 -21.48 0.53
CA ALA A 117 22.81 -22.46 0.24
C ALA A 117 21.48 -21.82 -0.23
N TRP A 118 21.27 -20.53 0.01
CA TRP A 118 20.07 -19.83 -0.47
C TRP A 118 20.15 -19.42 -1.93
N ILE A 119 21.36 -19.25 -2.47
CA ILE A 119 21.60 -18.72 -3.82
C ILE A 119 20.90 -19.56 -4.90
N PRO A 120 20.99 -20.91 -4.91
CA PRO A 120 20.34 -21.70 -5.95
C PRO A 120 18.82 -21.53 -5.97
N LEU A 121 18.19 -21.44 -4.81
CA LEU A 121 16.74 -21.25 -4.72
C LEU A 121 16.36 -19.83 -5.16
N ASP A 122 17.08 -18.80 -4.70
CA ASP A 122 16.84 -17.39 -5.07
C ASP A 122 16.95 -17.18 -6.59
N LEU A 123 17.96 -17.78 -7.23
CA LEU A 123 18.11 -17.75 -8.69
C LEU A 123 16.95 -18.45 -9.40
N GLN A 124 16.51 -19.62 -8.93
CA GLN A 124 15.37 -20.31 -9.52
C GLN A 124 14.06 -19.52 -9.40
N LEU A 125 13.85 -18.83 -8.27
CA LEU A 125 12.69 -17.95 -8.10
C LEU A 125 12.77 -16.76 -9.07
N THR A 126 13.96 -16.18 -9.23
CA THR A 126 14.20 -15.08 -10.18
C THR A 126 13.88 -15.51 -11.61
N MET A 127 14.36 -16.69 -12.04
CA MET A 127 14.04 -17.24 -13.36
C MET A 127 12.54 -17.47 -13.54
N LYS A 128 11.82 -17.91 -12.51
CA LYS A 128 10.36 -18.07 -12.56
C LYS A 128 9.63 -16.74 -12.77
N VAL A 129 10.12 -15.66 -12.15
CA VAL A 129 9.59 -14.31 -12.38
C VAL A 129 9.84 -13.87 -13.82
N GLU A 130 11.03 -14.11 -14.36
CA GLU A 130 11.37 -13.81 -15.77
C GLU A 130 10.52 -14.61 -16.78
N GLU A 131 10.14 -15.84 -16.44
CA GLU A 131 9.19 -16.67 -17.18
C GLU A 131 7.72 -16.20 -17.05
N GLY A 132 7.46 -15.15 -16.25
CA GLY A 132 6.13 -14.57 -16.04
C GLY A 132 5.32 -15.21 -14.91
N THR A 133 5.94 -16.05 -14.09
CA THR A 133 5.29 -16.64 -12.90
C THR A 133 5.42 -15.68 -11.72
N ASN A 134 4.28 -15.26 -11.16
CA ASN A 134 4.26 -14.31 -10.04
C ASN A 134 3.94 -14.96 -8.69
N VAL A 135 3.24 -16.09 -8.71
CA VAL A 135 2.79 -16.83 -7.52
C VAL A 135 3.15 -18.28 -7.70
N ILE A 136 3.67 -18.89 -6.64
CA ILE A 136 3.92 -20.33 -6.59
C ILE A 136 3.33 -20.92 -5.32
N SER A 137 2.95 -22.20 -5.36
CA SER A 137 2.57 -22.95 -4.17
C SER A 137 3.80 -23.39 -3.37
N ARG A 138 3.60 -23.76 -2.10
CA ARG A 138 4.64 -24.40 -1.27
C ARG A 138 5.18 -25.69 -1.88
N GLU A 139 4.33 -26.46 -2.56
CA GLU A 139 4.75 -27.67 -3.27
C GLU A 139 5.68 -27.35 -4.45
N GLN A 140 5.34 -26.35 -5.26
CA GLN A 140 6.20 -25.89 -6.34
C GLN A 140 7.54 -25.37 -5.80
N LEU A 141 7.52 -24.63 -4.69
CA LEU A 141 8.74 -24.17 -4.02
C LEU A 141 9.63 -25.35 -3.56
N ARG A 142 9.04 -26.38 -2.96
CA ARG A 142 9.77 -27.62 -2.58
C ARG A 142 10.39 -28.31 -3.79
N SER A 143 9.63 -28.40 -4.89
CA SER A 143 10.13 -28.96 -6.15
C SER A 143 11.28 -28.15 -6.74
N LEU A 144 11.27 -26.83 -6.64
CA LEU A 144 12.40 -25.99 -7.07
C LEU A 144 13.62 -26.20 -6.17
N ASN A 145 13.41 -26.23 -4.85
CA ASN A 145 14.47 -26.46 -3.87
C ASN A 145 15.15 -27.82 -4.04
N SER A 146 14.41 -28.87 -4.39
CA SER A 146 14.98 -30.22 -4.57
C SER A 146 15.80 -30.39 -5.86
N LYS A 147 15.72 -29.47 -6.84
CA LYS A 147 16.51 -29.55 -8.09
C LYS A 147 18.01 -29.44 -7.86
N ASN A 148 18.44 -28.88 -6.72
CA ASN A 148 19.86 -28.81 -6.37
C ASN A 148 20.10 -29.58 -5.08
N GLU A 149 20.24 -30.91 -5.20
CA GLU A 149 20.35 -31.82 -4.05
C GLU A 149 21.46 -31.42 -3.07
N SER A 150 22.61 -30.96 -3.59
CA SER A 150 23.78 -30.59 -2.79
C SER A 150 23.59 -29.37 -1.87
N MET A 151 22.63 -28.49 -2.19
CA MET A 151 22.35 -27.26 -1.45
C MET A 151 20.86 -27.12 -1.12
N SER A 152 20.13 -28.23 -1.16
CA SER A 152 18.69 -28.24 -0.86
C SER A 152 18.45 -27.85 0.60
N LEU A 153 17.50 -26.93 0.80
CA LEU A 153 17.14 -26.47 2.13
C LEU A 153 16.15 -27.44 2.78
N SER A 154 16.31 -27.72 4.07
CA SER A 154 15.27 -28.35 4.88
C SER A 154 14.04 -27.46 5.00
N GLU A 155 12.88 -27.99 5.37
CA GLU A 155 11.64 -27.20 5.51
C GLU A 155 11.81 -25.97 6.44
N LYS A 156 12.51 -26.14 7.57
CA LYS A 156 12.79 -25.05 8.50
C LYS A 156 13.68 -23.97 7.85
N GLN A 157 14.66 -24.38 7.06
CA GLN A 157 15.52 -23.45 6.33
C GLN A 157 14.78 -22.74 5.19
N ILE A 158 13.83 -23.41 4.53
CA ILE A 158 12.95 -22.78 3.53
C ILE A 158 12.09 -21.71 4.21
N GLU A 159 11.52 -22.00 5.38
CA GLU A 159 10.71 -21.05 6.13
C GLU A 159 11.55 -19.81 6.54
N THR A 160 12.74 -20.03 7.11
CA THR A 160 13.68 -18.94 7.43
C THR A 160 14.08 -18.14 6.18
N PHE A 161 14.33 -18.82 5.06
CA PHE A 161 14.63 -18.17 3.78
C PHE A 161 13.46 -17.26 3.37
N LEU A 162 12.22 -17.77 3.38
CA LEU A 162 11.04 -17.00 2.99
C LEU A 162 10.81 -15.79 3.90
N GLU A 163 10.95 -15.94 5.22
CA GLU A 163 10.80 -14.84 6.17
C GLU A 163 11.85 -13.75 5.95
N VAL A 164 13.10 -14.13 5.69
CA VAL A 164 14.17 -13.16 5.40
C VAL A 164 13.94 -12.48 4.06
N GLN A 165 13.65 -13.21 2.98
CA GLN A 165 13.36 -12.60 1.67
C GLN A 165 12.11 -11.71 1.72
N HIS A 166 11.11 -12.07 2.52
CA HIS A 166 9.94 -11.23 2.77
C HIS A 166 10.30 -9.93 3.47
N SER A 167 11.14 -9.99 4.50
CA SER A 167 11.63 -8.79 5.22
C SER A 167 12.44 -7.85 4.34
N LEU A 168 13.11 -8.39 3.31
CA LEU A 168 13.88 -7.64 2.31
C LEU A 168 12.97 -7.09 1.19
N GLY A 169 11.69 -7.44 1.18
CA GLY A 169 10.75 -7.03 0.13
C GLY A 169 10.99 -7.68 -1.23
N LYS A 170 11.79 -8.75 -1.29
CA LYS A 170 12.06 -9.51 -2.54
C LYS A 170 10.90 -10.40 -2.95
N LEU A 171 10.12 -10.88 -1.98
CA LEU A 171 8.90 -11.67 -2.18
C LEU A 171 7.90 -11.37 -1.08
N LEU A 172 6.67 -11.89 -1.20
CA LEU A 172 5.68 -11.84 -0.14
C LEU A 172 5.34 -13.25 0.34
N TYR A 173 5.55 -13.47 1.64
CA TYR A 173 5.23 -14.70 2.34
C TYR A 173 4.65 -14.34 3.71
N PHE A 174 3.52 -14.96 4.05
CA PHE A 174 2.86 -14.77 5.33
C PHE A 174 2.76 -16.13 6.01
N ASN A 175 3.45 -16.29 7.15
CA ASN A 175 3.39 -17.50 7.95
C ASN A 175 2.10 -17.52 8.80
N VAL A 176 0.96 -17.54 8.12
CA VAL A 176 -0.38 -17.51 8.70
C VAL A 176 -1.20 -18.62 8.04
N GLU A 177 -2.07 -19.29 8.80
CA GLU A 177 -2.75 -20.53 8.39
C GLU A 177 -3.34 -20.51 6.98
N ASN A 178 -4.02 -19.43 6.58
CA ASN A 178 -4.69 -19.32 5.28
C ASN A 178 -3.78 -18.74 4.16
N LEU A 179 -2.59 -18.27 4.49
CA LEU A 179 -1.68 -17.60 3.55
C LEU A 179 -0.35 -18.34 3.33
N ARG A 180 -0.01 -19.29 4.21
CA ARG A 180 1.27 -20.01 4.18
C ARG A 180 1.47 -20.92 2.96
N ASP A 181 0.39 -21.25 2.25
CA ASP A 181 0.42 -22.22 1.14
C ASP A 181 0.92 -21.63 -0.18
N TYR A 182 0.95 -20.30 -0.30
CA TYR A 182 1.41 -19.59 -1.49
C TYR A 182 2.51 -18.59 -1.15
N VAL A 183 3.35 -18.33 -2.14
CA VAL A 183 4.39 -17.31 -2.09
C VAL A 183 4.24 -16.43 -3.33
N ILE A 184 4.13 -15.11 -3.12
CA ILE A 184 4.20 -14.16 -4.23
C ILE A 184 5.67 -13.84 -4.47
N ILE A 185 6.26 -14.45 -5.48
CA ILE A 185 7.68 -14.34 -5.81
C ILE A 185 8.04 -13.05 -6.57
N SER A 186 7.01 -12.34 -7.05
CA SER A 186 7.15 -11.03 -7.68
C SER A 186 6.34 -9.98 -6.89
N PRO A 187 6.97 -9.10 -6.08
CA PRO A 187 6.26 -8.07 -5.32
C PRO A 187 5.45 -7.10 -6.19
N ALA A 188 5.85 -6.89 -7.44
CA ALA A 188 5.10 -6.11 -8.42
C ALA A 188 3.67 -6.67 -8.64
N TYR A 189 3.47 -7.97 -8.40
CA TYR A 189 2.17 -8.60 -8.49
C TYR A 189 1.17 -8.08 -7.47
N LEU A 190 1.62 -7.74 -6.25
CA LEU A 190 0.75 -7.09 -5.26
C LEU A 190 0.27 -5.73 -5.76
N VAL A 191 1.10 -4.97 -6.47
CA VAL A 191 0.71 -3.68 -7.07
C VAL A 191 -0.42 -3.88 -8.07
N GLU A 192 -0.39 -4.95 -8.86
CA GLU A 192 -1.47 -5.29 -9.79
C GLU A 192 -2.78 -5.65 -9.08
N VAL A 193 -2.70 -6.45 -8.01
CA VAL A 193 -3.85 -6.78 -7.16
C VAL A 193 -4.43 -5.51 -6.53
N LEU A 194 -3.59 -4.65 -5.95
CA LEU A 194 -4.01 -3.37 -5.37
C LEU A 194 -4.64 -2.47 -6.44
N ARG A 195 -4.03 -2.36 -7.62
CA ARG A 195 -4.53 -1.55 -8.73
C ARG A 195 -5.90 -2.02 -9.22
N SER A 196 -6.23 -3.30 -9.08
CA SER A 196 -7.56 -3.79 -9.46
C SER A 196 -8.66 -3.21 -8.56
N LEU A 197 -8.40 -3.02 -7.26
CA LEU A 197 -9.40 -2.66 -6.25
C LEU A 197 -9.30 -1.22 -5.74
N VAL A 198 -8.09 -0.78 -5.46
CA VAL A 198 -7.76 0.49 -4.81
C VAL A 198 -7.01 1.36 -5.81
N THR A 199 -7.74 1.82 -6.82
CA THR A 199 -7.21 2.71 -7.87
C THR A 199 -8.10 3.92 -8.06
N GLU A 200 -7.54 4.97 -8.66
CA GLU A 200 -8.30 6.18 -8.95
C GLU A 200 -9.48 5.88 -9.88
N LYS A 201 -10.59 6.58 -9.65
CA LYS A 201 -11.85 6.46 -10.40
C LYS A 201 -11.68 6.49 -11.92
N GLN A 202 -10.65 7.17 -12.42
CA GLN A 202 -10.41 7.34 -13.84
C GLN A 202 -9.93 6.05 -14.51
N PHE A 203 -9.34 5.14 -13.75
CA PHE A 203 -8.84 3.85 -14.21
C PHE A 203 -9.88 2.73 -14.09
N TRP A 204 -11.03 3.00 -13.46
CA TRP A 204 -12.14 2.07 -13.39
C TRP A 204 -12.94 2.04 -14.70
N PRO A 205 -13.48 0.88 -15.12
CA PRO A 205 -14.39 0.82 -16.24
C PRO A 205 -15.62 1.71 -16.00
N LYS A 206 -15.89 2.63 -16.93
CA LYS A 206 -16.91 3.67 -16.80
C LYS A 206 -18.30 3.24 -17.30
N THR A 207 -18.49 1.96 -17.61
CA THR A 207 -19.71 1.45 -18.24
C THR A 207 -20.25 0.23 -17.48
N GLY A 208 -21.56 -0.03 -17.65
CA GLY A 208 -22.22 -1.24 -17.15
C GLY A 208 -22.16 -1.41 -15.62
N ARG A 209 -21.97 -2.67 -15.19
CA ARG A 209 -21.96 -3.08 -13.78
C ARG A 209 -20.87 -2.38 -12.96
N PHE A 210 -19.66 -2.21 -13.52
CA PHE A 210 -18.52 -1.63 -12.80
C PHE A 210 -18.73 -0.17 -12.39
N LEU A 211 -19.44 0.62 -13.20
CA LEU A 211 -19.82 1.98 -12.82
C LEU A 211 -20.74 1.99 -11.58
N ARG A 212 -21.65 1.01 -11.47
CA ARG A 212 -22.55 0.87 -10.31
C ARG A 212 -21.78 0.44 -9.06
N ILE A 213 -20.83 -0.49 -9.22
CA ILE A 213 -19.93 -0.93 -8.14
C ILE A 213 -19.13 0.27 -7.63
N LEU A 214 -18.45 1.01 -8.52
CA LEU A 214 -17.65 2.18 -8.16
C LEU A 214 -18.47 3.25 -7.42
N LYS A 215 -19.67 3.58 -7.93
CA LYS A 215 -20.56 4.55 -7.27
C LYS A 215 -20.98 4.09 -5.87
N THR A 216 -21.23 2.79 -5.70
CA THR A 216 -21.59 2.22 -4.41
C THR A 216 -20.39 2.30 -3.46
N LEU A 217 -19.22 1.85 -3.91
CA LEU A 217 -17.97 1.87 -3.16
C LEU A 217 -17.60 3.29 -2.70
N GLN A 218 -17.71 4.29 -3.58
CA GLN A 218 -17.47 5.69 -3.23
C GLN A 218 -18.45 6.23 -2.18
N LYS A 219 -19.70 5.73 -2.22
CA LYS A 219 -20.79 6.19 -1.35
C LYS A 219 -20.79 5.52 0.01
N THR A 220 -20.43 4.24 0.08
CA THR A 220 -20.60 3.40 1.27
C THR A 220 -19.30 2.84 1.80
N GLY A 221 -18.23 2.83 1.00
CA GLY A 221 -17.00 2.11 1.29
C GLY A 221 -17.13 0.60 1.18
N PHE A 222 -18.32 0.04 0.96
CA PHE A 222 -18.52 -1.41 0.95
C PHE A 222 -18.51 -1.99 -0.45
N MET A 223 -17.90 -3.17 -0.57
CA MET A 223 -17.86 -3.99 -1.79
C MET A 223 -18.20 -5.43 -1.44
N ASP A 224 -19.03 -6.06 -2.27
CA ASP A 224 -19.38 -7.47 -2.09
C ASP A 224 -18.26 -8.36 -2.65
N LYS A 225 -18.05 -9.52 -2.05
CA LYS A 225 -17.01 -10.50 -2.46
C LYS A 225 -17.14 -10.89 -3.93
N GLU A 226 -18.36 -11.10 -4.39
CA GLU A 226 -18.63 -11.43 -5.80
C GLU A 226 -18.25 -10.28 -6.73
N ASP A 227 -18.44 -9.01 -6.32
CA ASP A 227 -18.02 -7.87 -7.14
C ASP A 227 -16.49 -7.80 -7.28
N ILE A 228 -15.71 -8.24 -6.26
CA ILE A 228 -14.25 -8.41 -6.36
C ILE A 228 -13.91 -9.48 -7.41
N TYR A 229 -14.61 -10.60 -7.39
CA TYR A 229 -14.34 -11.68 -8.36
C TYR A 229 -14.71 -11.28 -9.78
N HIS A 230 -15.85 -10.61 -9.99
CA HIS A 230 -16.22 -10.07 -11.29
C HIS A 230 -15.26 -8.99 -11.80
N LEU A 231 -14.66 -8.21 -10.91
CA LEU A 231 -13.59 -7.27 -11.26
C LEU A 231 -12.36 -8.00 -11.80
N TRP A 232 -12.03 -9.15 -11.23
CA TRP A 232 -10.95 -10.01 -11.68
C TRP A 232 -11.27 -10.87 -12.91
N GLU A 233 -12.54 -10.96 -13.33
CA GLU A 233 -12.90 -11.60 -14.61
C GLU A 233 -12.51 -10.75 -15.83
N GLN A 234 -12.18 -9.48 -15.64
CA GLN A 234 -11.71 -8.63 -16.73
C GLN A 234 -10.39 -9.14 -17.29
N GLU A 235 -10.20 -9.04 -18.61
CA GLU A 235 -9.00 -9.49 -19.32
C GLU A 235 -7.70 -9.00 -18.66
N LYS A 236 -7.68 -7.75 -18.19
CA LYS A 236 -6.53 -7.15 -17.51
C LYS A 236 -6.15 -7.85 -16.20
N PHE A 237 -7.11 -8.47 -15.50
CA PHE A 237 -6.95 -9.02 -14.16
C PHE A 237 -7.25 -10.52 -14.06
N VAL A 238 -7.61 -11.17 -15.17
CA VAL A 238 -7.99 -12.60 -15.24
C VAL A 238 -6.94 -13.53 -14.65
N HIS A 239 -5.66 -13.13 -14.74
CA HIS A 239 -4.53 -13.87 -14.21
C HIS A 239 -4.47 -13.87 -12.66
N ILE A 240 -5.26 -13.05 -11.97
CA ILE A 240 -5.45 -13.04 -10.49
C ILE A 240 -6.49 -14.08 -10.07
N LEU A 241 -7.47 -14.37 -10.93
CA LEU A 241 -8.62 -15.20 -10.63
C LEU A 241 -8.28 -16.62 -10.09
N PRO A 242 -7.22 -17.31 -10.58
CA PRO A 242 -6.81 -18.61 -10.02
C PRO A 242 -6.49 -18.56 -8.52
N TYR A 243 -6.04 -17.41 -8.02
CA TYR A 243 -5.63 -17.20 -6.64
C TYR A 243 -6.62 -16.36 -5.84
N ARG A 244 -7.85 -16.15 -6.35
CA ARG A 244 -8.80 -15.17 -5.82
C ARG A 244 -9.05 -15.26 -4.30
N LYS A 245 -9.16 -16.47 -3.73
CA LYS A 245 -9.39 -16.66 -2.29
C LYS A 245 -8.20 -16.17 -1.48
N TYR A 246 -7.00 -16.66 -1.83
CA TYR A 246 -5.74 -16.23 -1.24
C TYR A 246 -5.53 -14.72 -1.35
N MET A 247 -5.86 -14.11 -2.50
CA MET A 247 -5.72 -12.66 -2.70
C MET A 247 -6.65 -11.85 -1.81
N VAL A 248 -7.91 -12.28 -1.64
CA VAL A 248 -8.84 -11.63 -0.70
C VAL A 248 -8.33 -11.73 0.73
N GLU A 249 -7.89 -12.92 1.15
CA GLU A 249 -7.36 -13.13 2.51
C GLU A 249 -6.09 -12.32 2.77
N MET A 250 -5.21 -12.21 1.77
CA MET A 250 -4.02 -11.37 1.85
C MET A 250 -4.38 -9.89 1.98
N LEU A 251 -5.35 -9.40 1.19
CA LEU A 251 -5.79 -8.01 1.27
C LEU A 251 -6.44 -7.69 2.63
N VAL A 252 -7.13 -8.66 3.23
CA VAL A 252 -7.63 -8.54 4.62
C VAL A 252 -6.47 -8.51 5.60
N HIS A 253 -5.49 -9.41 5.46
CA HIS A 253 -4.32 -9.47 6.33
C HIS A 253 -3.48 -8.18 6.30
N LEU A 254 -3.42 -7.52 5.16
CA LEU A 254 -2.71 -6.25 4.97
C LEU A 254 -3.53 -5.00 5.41
N ASP A 255 -4.75 -5.18 5.92
CA ASP A 255 -5.73 -4.12 6.22
C ASP A 255 -6.08 -3.22 5.02
N VAL A 256 -5.93 -3.72 3.80
CA VAL A 256 -6.32 -2.99 2.58
C VAL A 256 -7.83 -2.98 2.46
N ILE A 257 -8.45 -4.14 2.73
CA ILE A 257 -9.89 -4.30 2.89
C ILE A 257 -10.15 -4.83 4.30
N ILE A 258 -11.25 -4.43 4.91
CA ILE A 258 -11.64 -4.86 6.25
C ILE A 258 -12.83 -5.79 6.12
N ALA A 259 -12.69 -6.99 6.68
CA ALA A 259 -13.79 -7.92 6.88
C ALA A 259 -14.56 -7.50 8.15
N PRO A 260 -15.79 -6.96 8.06
CA PRO A 260 -16.57 -6.61 9.24
C PRO A 260 -16.86 -7.90 10.01
N ARG A 261 -16.29 -8.03 11.21
CA ARG A 261 -16.63 -9.10 12.14
C ARG A 261 -17.79 -8.60 13.00
N THR A 262 -18.76 -9.46 13.29
CA THR A 262 -19.66 -9.18 14.41
C THR A 262 -18.98 -9.64 15.70
N SER A 263 -19.21 -8.92 16.79
CA SER A 263 -18.48 -8.95 18.07
C SER A 263 -18.37 -10.32 18.78
N PHE A 264 -18.91 -11.40 18.21
CA PHE A 264 -18.84 -12.76 18.77
C PHE A 264 -17.81 -13.68 18.09
N GLU A 265 -17.14 -13.25 17.01
CA GLU A 265 -16.12 -14.05 16.30
C GLU A 265 -14.70 -13.48 16.44
N LEU A 266 -14.32 -13.15 17.67
CA LEU A 266 -12.93 -12.87 18.06
C LEU A 266 -12.08 -14.15 18.19
N SER A 267 -12.63 -15.33 17.89
CA SER A 267 -11.84 -16.56 17.83
C SER A 267 -10.91 -16.53 16.62
N SER A 268 -9.73 -17.14 16.76
CA SER A 268 -8.71 -17.37 15.73
C SER A 268 -9.17 -18.24 14.56
N SER A 269 -10.48 -18.35 14.34
CA SER A 269 -11.09 -19.17 13.31
C SER A 269 -11.01 -18.48 11.94
N PRO A 270 -11.02 -19.26 10.84
CA PRO A 270 -11.06 -18.71 9.48
C PRO A 270 -12.21 -17.72 9.33
N LEU A 271 -12.06 -16.73 8.44
CA LEU A 271 -13.16 -15.83 8.06
C LEU A 271 -14.35 -16.68 7.60
N LYS A 272 -15.34 -16.93 8.48
CA LYS A 272 -16.58 -17.57 8.08
C LYS A 272 -17.28 -16.65 7.09
N ASP A 273 -17.63 -17.23 5.95
CA ASP A 273 -18.08 -16.63 4.69
C ASP A 273 -18.47 -15.14 4.73
N VAL A 274 -17.45 -14.27 4.82
CA VAL A 274 -17.64 -12.82 4.76
C VAL A 274 -18.01 -12.47 3.32
N SER A 275 -19.27 -12.09 3.12
CA SER A 275 -19.83 -11.76 1.80
C SER A 275 -19.55 -10.32 1.38
N ARG A 276 -19.14 -9.45 2.31
CA ARG A 276 -18.96 -8.02 2.08
C ARG A 276 -17.77 -7.46 2.85
N PHE A 277 -16.97 -6.65 2.18
CA PHE A 277 -15.78 -6.01 2.73
C PHE A 277 -15.91 -4.49 2.71
N LEU A 278 -15.26 -3.83 3.66
CA LEU A 278 -15.04 -2.39 3.67
C LEU A 278 -13.71 -2.07 2.99
N VAL A 279 -13.72 -1.11 2.06
CA VAL A 279 -12.56 -0.57 1.36
C VAL A 279 -12.46 0.92 1.72
N PRO A 280 -11.87 1.25 2.87
CA PRO A 280 -11.99 2.58 3.49
C PRO A 280 -11.34 3.70 2.67
N CYS A 281 -10.25 3.38 1.97
CA CYS A 281 -9.55 4.28 1.06
C CYS A 281 -10.36 4.73 -0.15
N MET A 282 -11.46 4.04 -0.46
CA MET A 282 -12.32 4.38 -1.60
C MET A 282 -13.52 5.27 -1.20
N ILE A 283 -13.70 5.58 0.08
CA ILE A 283 -14.76 6.47 0.55
C ILE A 283 -14.40 7.92 0.17
N THR A 284 -15.23 8.54 -0.66
CA THR A 284 -15.03 9.93 -1.10
C THR A 284 -16.03 10.91 -0.50
N ARG A 285 -17.04 10.39 0.21
CA ARG A 285 -18.06 11.24 0.84
C ARG A 285 -17.51 11.97 2.05
N THR A 286 -17.80 13.26 2.08
CA THR A 286 -17.63 14.10 3.27
C THR A 286 -18.92 14.09 4.10
N ASN A 287 -18.78 14.33 5.40
CA ASN A 287 -19.94 14.43 6.28
C ASN A 287 -20.77 15.69 5.99
N ASP A 288 -21.98 15.51 5.44
CA ASP A 288 -22.98 16.55 5.20
C ASP A 288 -24.09 16.58 6.27
N THR A 289 -23.96 15.79 7.34
CA THR A 289 -25.02 15.60 8.35
C THR A 289 -24.82 16.50 9.58
N LYS A 290 -25.93 16.90 10.21
CA LYS A 290 -25.93 17.64 11.49
C LYS A 290 -25.95 16.72 12.72
N TYR A 291 -25.64 15.44 12.56
CA TYR A 291 -25.74 14.46 13.64
C TYR A 291 -24.89 14.88 14.86
N LEU A 292 -23.60 15.13 14.65
CA LEU A 292 -22.69 15.52 15.74
C LEU A 292 -23.07 16.84 16.40
N GLU A 293 -23.57 17.81 15.63
CA GLU A 293 -24.07 19.08 16.18
C GLU A 293 -25.23 18.84 17.14
N LYS A 294 -26.18 17.97 16.79
CA LYS A 294 -27.37 17.70 17.63
C LYS A 294 -27.03 16.96 18.92
N VAL A 295 -26.12 16.00 18.84
CA VAL A 295 -25.83 15.09 19.95
C VAL A 295 -24.78 15.63 20.91
N ARG A 296 -23.81 16.42 20.43
CA ARG A 296 -22.81 17.10 21.30
C ARG A 296 -23.40 18.24 22.14
N LEU A 297 -24.59 18.73 21.81
CA LEU A 297 -25.31 19.71 22.64
C LEU A 297 -25.83 19.11 23.96
N SER A 298 -25.79 17.79 24.12
CA SER A 298 -25.99 17.16 25.42
C SER A 298 -24.69 17.23 26.23
N ASN A 299 -24.72 17.85 27.41
CA ASN A 299 -23.59 17.93 28.36
C ASN A 299 -23.12 16.55 28.90
N THR A 300 -23.50 15.45 28.26
CA THR A 300 -23.22 14.08 28.68
C THR A 300 -22.21 13.38 27.77
N SER A 301 -21.68 14.04 26.74
CA SER A 301 -20.71 13.41 25.83
C SER A 301 -19.31 13.34 26.47
N ILE A 302 -18.67 12.18 26.39
CA ILE A 302 -17.26 12.01 26.78
C ILE A 302 -16.42 12.14 25.52
N VAL A 303 -15.41 13.02 25.53
CA VAL A 303 -14.56 13.28 24.37
C VAL A 303 -13.12 13.05 24.71
N MET A 304 -12.44 12.30 23.86
CA MET A 304 -11.01 12.05 23.90
C MET A 304 -10.40 12.54 22.60
N ALA A 305 -9.38 13.39 22.71
CA ALA A 305 -8.73 13.99 21.56
C ALA A 305 -7.23 13.67 21.58
N TYR A 306 -6.76 13.08 20.50
CA TYR A 306 -5.37 12.78 20.25
C TYR A 306 -4.83 13.73 19.20
N LYS A 307 -3.66 14.32 19.47
CA LYS A 307 -2.91 15.10 18.49
C LYS A 307 -1.57 14.41 18.27
N PHE A 308 -1.31 14.01 17.03
CA PHE A 308 -0.01 13.45 16.68
C PHE A 308 1.04 14.54 16.71
N ILE A 309 2.26 14.17 17.11
CA ILE A 309 3.41 15.07 17.12
C ILE A 309 3.70 15.53 15.69
N GLU A 310 3.69 14.58 14.74
CA GLU A 310 3.83 14.86 13.32
C GLU A 310 2.60 15.56 12.75
N GLU A 311 2.82 16.43 11.77
CA GLU A 311 1.75 17.16 11.07
C GLU A 311 1.08 16.31 9.98
N VAL A 312 1.81 15.36 9.41
CA VAL A 312 1.34 14.45 8.36
C VAL A 312 1.17 13.05 8.94
N ILE A 313 -0.07 12.57 8.96
CA ILE A 313 -0.38 11.20 9.36
C ILE A 313 -0.58 10.35 8.10
N PRO A 314 0.01 9.14 8.02
CA PRO A 314 -0.27 8.22 6.93
C PRO A 314 -1.78 7.95 6.79
N PRO A 315 -2.39 8.13 5.61
CA PRO A 315 -3.83 7.86 5.42
C PRO A 315 -4.23 6.43 5.79
N ALA A 316 -3.32 5.46 5.61
CA ALA A 316 -3.53 4.07 6.02
C ALA A 316 -3.83 3.91 7.51
N LEU A 317 -3.28 4.77 8.38
CA LEU A 317 -3.56 4.70 9.81
C LEU A 317 -5.03 4.99 10.10
N LEU A 318 -5.61 5.97 9.40
CA LEU A 318 -7.03 6.29 9.51
C LEU A 318 -7.89 5.09 9.09
N TYR A 319 -7.57 4.49 7.95
CA TYR A 319 -8.27 3.32 7.43
C TYR A 319 -8.28 2.15 8.42
N ARG A 320 -7.15 1.89 9.08
CA ARG A 320 -7.03 0.88 10.14
C ARG A 320 -7.83 1.23 11.39
N PHE A 321 -7.84 2.49 11.81
CA PHE A 321 -8.69 2.94 12.90
C PHE A 321 -10.16 2.70 12.58
N LEU A 322 -10.65 3.17 11.43
CA LEU A 322 -12.04 2.96 11.00
C LEU A 322 -12.39 1.48 10.93
N GLY A 323 -11.50 0.66 10.38
CA GLY A 323 -11.68 -0.78 10.32
C GLY A 323 -11.87 -1.41 11.68
N SER A 324 -11.07 -1.01 12.68
CA SER A 324 -11.14 -1.54 14.04
C SER A 324 -12.47 -1.26 14.72
N PHE A 325 -13.12 -0.12 14.47
CA PHE A 325 -14.45 0.15 15.02
C PHE A 325 -15.54 -0.67 14.31
N ILE A 326 -15.41 -0.87 12.99
CA ILE A 326 -16.40 -1.57 12.17
C ILE A 326 -16.35 -3.09 12.36
N THR A 327 -15.21 -3.64 12.81
CA THR A 327 -15.10 -5.04 13.23
C THR A 327 -15.66 -5.31 14.62
N MET A 328 -15.96 -4.26 15.40
CA MET A 328 -16.50 -4.39 16.76
C MET A 328 -17.97 -3.99 16.83
N TRP A 329 -18.37 -2.97 16.07
CA TRP A 329 -19.69 -2.36 16.16
C TRP A 329 -20.28 -2.07 14.78
N HIS A 330 -21.62 -2.01 14.74
CA HIS A 330 -22.32 -1.65 13.51
C HIS A 330 -22.21 -0.15 13.24
N VAL A 331 -21.94 0.20 11.98
CA VAL A 331 -22.02 1.59 11.52
C VAL A 331 -23.44 2.11 11.71
N LYS A 332 -23.56 3.31 12.29
CA LYS A 332 -24.84 3.94 12.57
C LYS A 332 -25.55 4.30 11.27
N ASN A 333 -26.83 3.94 11.18
CA ASN A 333 -27.76 4.52 10.21
C ASN A 333 -28.49 5.69 10.85
N TYR A 334 -28.24 6.89 10.34
CA TYR A 334 -28.89 8.11 10.82
C TYR A 334 -30.05 8.48 9.91
N LYS A 335 -31.24 8.61 10.50
CA LYS A 335 -32.46 9.06 9.82
C LYS A 335 -32.71 10.53 10.14
N GLU A 336 -32.67 11.37 9.12
CA GLU A 336 -33.06 12.78 9.22
C GLU A 336 -34.13 13.09 8.19
N LYS A 337 -35.32 13.47 8.66
CA LYS A 337 -36.53 13.64 7.84
C LYS A 337 -36.81 12.35 7.04
N ASN A 338 -36.67 12.39 5.72
CA ASN A 338 -36.90 11.27 4.80
C ASN A 338 -35.61 10.67 4.23
N ARG A 339 -34.43 11.06 4.73
CA ARG A 339 -33.13 10.54 4.26
C ARG A 339 -32.50 9.66 5.34
N GLU A 340 -32.27 8.41 4.99
CA GLU A 340 -31.43 7.49 5.76
C GLU A 340 -29.99 7.56 5.25
N THR A 341 -29.05 7.82 6.15
CA THR A 341 -27.64 8.01 5.83
C THR A 341 -26.79 7.09 6.69
N ILE A 342 -26.00 6.23 6.05
CA ILE A 342 -24.93 5.48 6.71
C ILE A 342 -23.86 6.49 7.16
N MET A 343 -23.54 6.49 8.45
CA MET A 343 -22.60 7.42 9.10
C MET A 343 -21.14 6.97 8.94
N LEU A 344 -20.72 6.81 7.69
CA LEU A 344 -19.37 6.42 7.30
C LEU A 344 -18.90 7.36 6.18
N PHE A 345 -17.88 8.16 6.50
CA PHE A 345 -17.33 9.22 5.67
C PHE A 345 -15.80 9.11 5.67
N SER A 346 -15.14 9.85 4.77
CA SER A 346 -13.68 9.83 4.64
C SER A 346 -12.96 10.32 5.91
N ASP A 347 -13.59 11.19 6.70
CA ASP A 347 -13.02 11.85 7.88
C ASP A 347 -13.83 11.63 9.17
N LEU A 348 -14.96 10.93 9.09
CA LEU A 348 -15.87 10.68 10.21
C LEU A 348 -16.51 9.30 10.08
N THR A 349 -16.53 8.55 11.16
CA THR A 349 -17.38 7.36 11.29
C THR A 349 -18.13 7.39 12.60
N VAL A 350 -19.40 7.00 12.59
CA VAL A 350 -20.20 6.80 13.79
C VAL A 350 -20.63 5.35 13.86
N VAL A 351 -20.31 4.69 14.96
CA VAL A 351 -20.72 3.31 15.25
C VAL A 351 -21.65 3.27 16.44
N GLN A 352 -22.57 2.33 16.44
CA GLN A 352 -23.51 2.12 17.52
C GLN A 352 -22.93 1.10 18.51
N VAL A 353 -22.69 1.55 19.76
CA VAL A 353 -22.15 0.69 20.82
C VAL A 353 -23.26 -0.11 21.48
N ASP A 354 -24.36 0.57 21.83
CA ASP A 354 -25.56 -0.04 22.38
C ASP A 354 -26.81 0.77 21.98
N GLN A 355 -27.93 0.58 22.69
CA GLN A 355 -29.18 1.29 22.39
C GLN A 355 -29.15 2.78 22.74
N SER A 356 -28.27 3.19 23.65
CA SER A 356 -28.19 4.53 24.23
C SER A 356 -26.90 5.27 23.86
N HIS A 357 -25.87 4.57 23.40
CA HIS A 357 -24.55 5.13 23.14
C HIS A 357 -24.07 4.86 21.72
N ASP A 358 -23.57 5.93 21.10
CA ASP A 358 -22.86 5.89 19.82
C ASP A 358 -21.41 6.37 20.05
N ILE A 359 -20.45 5.82 19.32
CA ILE A 359 -19.08 6.35 19.25
C ILE A 359 -18.90 7.04 17.91
N ALA A 360 -18.45 8.31 17.95
CA ALA A 360 -18.05 9.06 16.77
C ALA A 360 -16.53 9.24 16.74
N VAL A 361 -15.91 8.83 15.64
CA VAL A 361 -14.47 8.95 15.38
C VAL A 361 -14.27 9.93 14.25
N GLN A 362 -13.68 11.09 14.55
CA GLN A 362 -13.41 12.15 13.59
C GLN A 362 -11.91 12.37 13.44
N VAL A 363 -11.43 12.47 12.20
CA VAL A 363 -10.02 12.72 11.91
C VAL A 363 -9.88 13.98 11.07
N LYS A 364 -9.08 14.93 11.56
CA LYS A 364 -8.87 16.22 10.89
C LYS A 364 -7.42 16.64 11.01
N GLY A 365 -6.71 16.62 9.88
CA GLY A 365 -5.27 16.87 9.85
C GLY A 365 -4.54 15.86 10.75
N ASN A 366 -3.76 16.34 11.70
CA ASN A 366 -3.04 15.50 12.65
C ASN A 366 -3.79 15.18 13.96
N ARG A 367 -5.12 15.30 13.96
CA ARG A 367 -5.95 15.09 15.15
C ARG A 367 -6.97 13.99 14.93
N VAL A 368 -7.11 13.13 15.93
CA VAL A 368 -8.15 12.10 16.02
C VAL A 368 -8.98 12.40 17.25
N VAL A 369 -10.29 12.58 17.07
CA VAL A 369 -11.24 12.87 18.14
C VAL A 369 -12.23 11.73 18.21
N VAL A 370 -12.27 11.06 19.35
CA VAL A 370 -13.23 10.01 19.67
C VAL A 370 -14.23 10.59 20.66
N SER A 371 -15.51 10.54 20.33
CA SER A 371 -16.60 11.02 21.18
C SER A 371 -17.55 9.87 21.49
N LEU A 372 -17.72 9.54 22.77
CA LEU A 372 -18.84 8.73 23.23
C LEU A 372 -20.05 9.66 23.42
N VAL A 373 -21.11 9.36 22.69
CA VAL A 373 -22.27 10.21 22.54
C VAL A 373 -23.50 9.48 23.06
N HIS A 374 -24.28 10.15 23.90
CA HIS A 374 -25.58 9.62 24.34
C HIS A 374 -26.63 9.89 23.25
N ALA A 375 -27.02 8.84 22.53
CA ALA A 375 -27.97 8.88 21.43
C ALA A 375 -29.41 9.13 21.89
N LEU A 376 -29.73 8.80 23.15
CA LEU A 376 -31.02 9.09 23.78
C LEU A 376 -30.90 10.33 24.66
N LYS A 377 -31.72 11.37 24.41
CA LYS A 377 -32.07 12.32 25.47
C LYS A 377 -32.72 11.50 26.57
N LYS A 378 -32.21 11.53 27.81
CA LYS A 378 -32.97 11.07 28.98
C LYS A 378 -34.34 11.75 28.90
N ARG A 379 -35.39 11.02 28.51
CA ARG A 379 -36.74 11.40 28.89
C ARG A 379 -36.74 11.36 30.40
N THR A 380 -37.02 12.53 30.97
CA THR A 380 -37.36 12.81 32.36
C THR A 380 -37.67 11.54 33.16
N LEU A 381 -36.72 11.09 33.97
CA LEU A 381 -36.91 10.07 35.01
C LEU A 381 -36.87 10.73 36.41
N PHE A 382 -37.43 11.94 36.51
CA PHE A 382 -37.70 12.61 37.77
C PHE A 382 -39.11 13.20 37.72
N GLN A 383 -40.10 12.33 37.84
CA GLN A 383 -41.40 12.60 38.44
C GLN A 383 -41.82 11.33 39.17
N LEU A 384 -41.35 11.20 40.41
CA LEU A 384 -41.99 10.44 41.48
C LEU A 384 -41.92 11.30 42.73
#